data_AF-A0A1M6CKU7-F1
#
_entry.id   AF-A0A1M6CKU7-F1
#
_cell.length_a   1.000
_cell.length_b   1.000
_cell.length_c   1.000
_cell.angle_alpha   90.00
_cell.angle_beta   90.00
_cell.angle_gamma   90.00
#
_symmetry.space_group_name_H-M   'P 1'
#
loop_
_entity.id
_entity.type
_entity.pdbx_description
1 polymer ?
#
loop_
_entity_poly.entity_id
_entity_poly.type
_entity_poly.pdbx_seq_one_letter_code
_entity_poly.pdbx_strand_id
1 'polypeptide(L)'
;MTARLIRFLTLVLRLVPPLAWWALAGLVFSILNEGFHQELWPNTPAARPVFISLLLSCLMALPWVAAHIAWHLSGALESFFWKSVWRFVALAGYVGATLASGGGLVAQGFMWHEWLTAH
;
A
#
# COMPACT_ATOMS: atom_id res chain seq x y z
N MET A 1 -24.02 -19.08 7.64
CA MET A 1 -23.42 -17.79 7.19
C MET A 1 -21.89 -17.83 7.15
N THR A 2 -21.22 -18.46 8.11
CA THR A 2 -19.75 -18.59 8.20
C THR A 2 -19.08 -19.21 6.97
N ALA A 3 -19.66 -20.26 6.37
CA ALA A 3 -19.06 -20.94 5.21
C ALA A 3 -18.94 -20.07 3.94
N ARG A 4 -19.90 -19.16 3.70
CA ARG A 4 -19.82 -18.19 2.58
C ARG A 4 -18.75 -17.13 2.84
N LEU A 5 -18.63 -16.68 4.08
CA LEU A 5 -17.64 -15.70 4.49
C LEU A 5 -16.22 -16.24 4.34
N ILE A 6 -15.98 -17.48 4.78
CA ILE A 6 -14.69 -18.16 4.65
C ILE A 6 -14.32 -18.30 3.18
N ARG A 7 -15.23 -18.79 2.32
CA ARG A 7 -14.99 -18.89 0.87
C ARG A 7 -14.64 -17.54 0.24
N PHE A 8 -15.34 -16.49 0.62
CA PHE A 8 -15.06 -15.14 0.15
C PHE A 8 -13.67 -14.67 0.61
N LEU A 9 -13.32 -14.90 1.88
CA LEU A 9 -11.99 -14.60 2.42
C LEU A 9 -10.89 -15.37 1.68
N THR A 10 -11.08 -16.66 1.39
CA THR A 10 -10.09 -17.46 0.65
C THR A 10 -9.94 -16.97 -0.79
N LEU A 11 -11.04 -16.55 -1.42
CA LEU A 11 -11.01 -15.94 -2.76
C LEU A 11 -10.23 -14.63 -2.75
N VAL A 12 -10.50 -13.76 -1.77
CA VAL A 12 -9.78 -12.50 -1.58
C VAL A 12 -8.30 -12.78 -1.33
N LEU A 13 -7.95 -13.65 -0.37
CA LEU A 13 -6.56 -14.02 -0.08
C LEU A 13 -5.81 -14.59 -1.29
N ARG A 14 -6.50 -15.34 -2.15
CA ARG A 14 -5.92 -15.91 -3.37
C ARG A 14 -5.75 -14.88 -4.49
N LEU A 15 -6.61 -13.86 -4.52
CA LEU A 15 -6.52 -12.75 -5.48
C LEU A 15 -5.56 -11.65 -5.02
N VAL A 16 -5.25 -11.58 -3.73
CA VAL A 16 -4.30 -10.60 -3.21
C VAL A 16 -2.92 -10.93 -3.79
N PRO A 17 -2.31 -10.03 -4.58
CA PRO A 17 -1.02 -10.28 -5.17
C PRO A 17 0.04 -10.42 -4.06
N PRO A 18 1.11 -11.22 -4.26
CA PRO A 18 2.21 -11.35 -3.30
C PRO A 18 2.78 -10.00 -2.86
N LEU A 19 2.75 -9.01 -3.77
CA LEU A 19 3.16 -7.64 -3.51
C LEU A 19 2.38 -6.97 -2.37
N ALA A 20 1.11 -7.30 -2.16
CA ALA A 20 0.33 -6.75 -1.04
C ALA A 20 0.84 -7.27 0.29
N TRP A 21 1.22 -8.55 0.36
CA TRP A 21 1.81 -9.13 1.56
C TRP A 21 3.15 -8.47 1.89
N TRP A 22 3.96 -8.20 0.87
CA TRP A 22 5.20 -7.44 1.04
C TRP A 22 4.95 -6.00 1.48
N ALA A 23 3.97 -5.32 0.88
CA ALA A 23 3.62 -3.96 1.28
C ALA A 23 3.11 -3.91 2.73
N LEU A 24 2.28 -4.88 3.13
CA LEU A 24 1.71 -4.95 4.47
C LEU A 24 2.78 -5.33 5.51
N ALA A 25 3.64 -6.30 5.19
CA ALA A 25 4.80 -6.65 6.02
C ALA A 25 5.77 -5.48 6.15
N GLY A 26 6.08 -4.78 5.05
CA GLY A 26 6.92 -3.59 5.04
C GLY A 26 6.32 -2.45 5.86
N LEU A 27 5.00 -2.26 5.80
CA LEU A 27 4.30 -1.25 6.59
C LEU A 27 4.36 -1.56 8.09
N VAL A 28 4.04 -2.79 8.49
CA VAL A 28 4.16 -3.23 9.89
C VAL A 28 5.60 -3.12 10.38
N PHE A 29 6.56 -3.58 9.58
CA PHE A 29 7.99 -3.50 9.91
C PHE A 29 8.45 -2.05 10.07
N SER A 30 8.00 -1.14 9.19
CA SER A 30 8.38 0.28 9.27
C SER A 30 7.77 0.96 10.48
N ILE A 31 6.50 0.68 10.81
CA ILE A 31 5.84 1.24 12.01
C ILE A 31 6.55 0.77 13.28
N LEU A 32 6.84 -0.52 13.37
CA LEU A 32 7.53 -1.08 14.54
C LEU A 32 8.95 -0.51 14.67
N ASN A 33 9.71 -0.46 13.56
CA ASN A 33 11.08 0.08 13.63
C ASN A 33 11.13 1.58 13.91
N GLU A 34 10.18 2.39 13.41
CA GLU A 34 10.11 3.81 13.76
C GLU A 34 9.74 3.99 15.24
N GLY A 35 8.79 3.19 15.76
CA GLY A 35 8.38 3.23 17.17
C GLY A 35 9.51 2.87 18.14
N PHE A 36 10.39 1.94 17.75
CA PHE A 36 11.56 1.52 18.53
C PHE A 36 12.88 2.09 18.00
N HIS A 37 12.85 3.16 17.20
CA HIS A 37 14.04 3.69 16.54
C HIS A 37 15.17 4.03 17.54
N GLN A 38 14.81 4.65 18.67
CA GLN A 38 15.78 5.04 19.69
C GLN A 38 16.42 3.85 20.42
N GLU A 39 15.73 2.72 20.49
CA GLU A 39 16.22 1.50 21.16
C GLU A 39 17.03 0.62 20.20
N LEU A 40 16.57 0.46 18.96
CA LEU A 40 17.17 -0.44 17.97
C LEU A 40 18.33 0.20 17.20
N TRP A 41 18.25 1.51 16.92
CA TRP A 41 19.18 2.20 16.00
C TRP A 41 19.78 3.48 16.58
N PRO A 42 20.35 3.47 17.80
CA PRO A 42 20.80 4.69 18.48
C PRO A 42 21.92 5.45 17.73
N ASN A 43 22.73 4.74 16.95
CA ASN A 43 23.90 5.31 16.27
C ASN A 43 23.73 5.43 14.73
N THR A 44 22.53 5.19 14.20
CA THR A 44 22.30 5.18 12.74
C THR A 44 21.31 6.29 12.34
N PRO A 45 21.77 7.53 12.12
CA PRO A 45 20.89 8.68 11.84
C PRO A 45 20.14 8.55 10.50
N ALA A 46 20.65 7.75 9.57
CA ALA A 46 20.00 7.47 8.29
C ALA A 46 18.84 6.45 8.40
N ALA A 47 18.67 5.75 9.52
CA ALA A 47 17.64 4.71 9.65
C ALA A 47 16.23 5.29 9.54
N ARG A 48 15.97 6.43 10.20
CA ARG A 48 14.69 7.14 10.16
C ARG A 48 14.20 7.52 8.75
N PRO A 49 14.94 8.29 7.92
CA PRO A 49 14.49 8.63 6.57
C PRO A 49 14.31 7.39 5.68
N VAL A 50 15.05 6.30 5.91
CA VAL A 50 14.86 5.03 5.19
C VAL A 50 13.53 4.35 5.58
N PHE A 51 13.20 4.25 6.87
CA PHE A 51 11.93 3.65 7.31
C PHE A 51 10.72 4.48 6.88
N ILE A 52 10.82 5.81 6.93
CA ILE A 52 9.77 6.71 6.42
C ILE A 52 9.60 6.52 4.91
N SER A 53 10.71 6.42 4.16
CA SER A 53 10.68 6.14 2.72
C SER A 53 10.00 4.80 2.44
N LEU A 54 10.35 3.75 3.19
CA LEU A 54 9.75 2.41 3.06
C LEU A 54 8.25 2.44 3.37
N LEU A 55 7.84 3.14 4.43
CA LEU A 55 6.44 3.32 4.82
C LEU A 55 5.63 4.03 3.74
N LEU A 56 6.14 5.15 3.21
CA LEU A 56 5.52 5.88 2.11
C LEU A 56 5.39 5.01 0.86
N SER A 57 6.42 4.25 0.52
CA SER A 57 6.42 3.33 -0.62
C SER A 57 5.33 2.24 -0.48
N CYS A 58 5.19 1.68 0.72
CA CYS A 58 4.14 0.70 1.03
C CYS A 58 2.73 1.32 0.96
N LEU A 59 2.56 2.53 1.49
CA LEU A 59 1.32 3.31 1.40
C LEU A 59 0.93 3.64 -0.04
N MET A 60 1.91 3.93 -0.90
CA MET A 60 1.69 4.17 -2.32
C MET A 60 1.29 2.88 -3.05
N ALA A 61 1.84 1.73 -2.66
CA ALA A 61 1.52 0.44 -3.27
C ALA A 61 0.11 -0.07 -2.91
N LEU A 62 -0.40 0.22 -1.71
CA LEU A 62 -1.71 -0.21 -1.24
C LEU A 62 -2.89 0.16 -2.17
N PRO A 63 -3.06 1.41 -2.63
CA PRO A 63 -4.16 1.77 -3.53
C PRO A 63 -4.04 1.10 -4.91
N TRP A 64 -2.82 0.82 -5.40
CA TRP A 64 -2.62 0.02 -6.62
C TRP A 64 -3.13 -1.41 -6.44
N VAL A 65 -2.84 -2.03 -5.30
CA VAL A 65 -3.32 -3.38 -4.98
C VAL A 65 -4.85 -3.38 -4.79
N ALA A 66 -5.39 -2.38 -4.08
CA ALA A 66 -6.83 -2.24 -3.90
C ALA A 66 -7.57 -2.09 -5.24
N ALA A 67 -7.07 -1.25 -6.14
CA ALA A 67 -7.60 -1.08 -7.48
C ALA A 67 -7.52 -2.37 -8.32
N HIS A 68 -6.42 -3.11 -8.21
CA HIS A 68 -6.22 -4.38 -8.91
C HIS A 68 -7.21 -5.47 -8.43
N ILE A 69 -7.42 -5.56 -7.11
CA ILE A 69 -8.41 -6.47 -6.52
C ILE A 69 -9.82 -6.08 -6.97
N ALA A 70 -10.18 -4.80 -6.90
CA ALA A 70 -11.48 -4.30 -7.34
C ALA A 70 -11.74 -4.60 -8.83
N TRP A 71 -10.71 -4.46 -9.66
CA TRP A 71 -10.79 -4.78 -11.09
C TRP A 71 -11.05 -6.27 -11.33
N HIS A 72 -10.31 -7.16 -10.67
CA HIS A 72 -10.54 -8.60 -10.79
C HIS A 72 -11.88 -9.03 -10.21
N LEU A 73 -12.32 -8.43 -9.10
CA LEU A 73 -13.63 -8.70 -8.51
C LEU A 73 -14.75 -8.34 -9.49
N SER A 74 -14.60 -7.25 -10.26
CA SER A 74 -15.54 -6.90 -11.33
C SER A 74 -15.65 -7.97 -12.42
N GLY A 75 -14.58 -8.72 -12.67
CA GLY A 75 -14.56 -9.83 -13.63
C GLY A 75 -15.30 -11.07 -13.14
N ALA A 76 -15.34 -11.29 -11.83
CA ALA A 76 -15.98 -12.45 -11.20
C ALA A 76 -17.49 -12.27 -10.94
N LEU A 77 -18.03 -11.06 -11.12
CA LEU A 77 -19.45 -10.76 -10.90
C LEU A 77 -20.26 -10.94 -12.20
N GLU A 78 -21.34 -11.72 -12.13
CA GLU A 78 -22.25 -11.96 -13.26
C GLU A 78 -23.19 -10.78 -13.53
N SER A 79 -23.52 -9.98 -12.51
CA SER A 79 -24.44 -8.84 -12.65
C SER A 79 -23.76 -7.63 -13.29
N PHE A 80 -24.33 -7.15 -14.41
CA PHE A 80 -23.83 -6.01 -15.18
C PHE A 80 -23.76 -4.71 -14.35
N PHE A 81 -24.74 -4.47 -13.49
CA PHE A 81 -24.77 -3.28 -12.62
C PHE A 81 -23.60 -3.29 -11.64
N TRP A 82 -23.45 -4.38 -10.89
CA TRP A 82 -22.36 -4.53 -9.92
C TRP A 82 -20.98 -4.52 -10.58
N LYS A 83 -20.84 -5.14 -11.75
CA LYS A 83 -19.60 -5.09 -12.54
C LYS A 83 -19.19 -3.67 -12.91
N SER A 84 -20.14 -2.84 -13.31
CA SER A 84 -19.89 -1.43 -13.67
C SER A 84 -19.47 -0.62 -12.44
N VAL A 85 -20.15 -0.78 -11.31
CA VAL A 85 -19.80 -0.11 -10.04
C VAL A 85 -18.36 -0.45 -9.63
N TRP A 86 -17.99 -1.74 -9.62
CA TRP A 86 -16.64 -2.16 -9.24
C TRP A 86 -15.56 -1.68 -10.23
N ARG A 87 -15.90 -1.53 -11.52
CA ARG A 87 -14.99 -0.91 -12.50
C ARG A 87 -14.77 0.58 -12.23
N PHE A 88 -15.80 1.33 -11.88
CA PHE A 88 -15.65 2.74 -11.47
C PHE A 88 -14.82 2.87 -10.19
N VAL A 89 -15.05 2.00 -9.21
CA VAL A 89 -14.23 1.95 -7.98
C VAL A 89 -12.77 1.63 -8.31
N ALA A 90 -12.50 0.67 -9.20
CA ALA A 90 -11.15 0.36 -9.63
C ALA A 90 -10.49 1.54 -10.37
N LEU A 91 -11.21 2.22 -11.26
CA LEU A 91 -10.75 3.42 -11.96
C LEU A 91 -10.43 4.56 -11.00
N ALA A 92 -11.34 4.86 -10.07
CA ALA A 92 -11.11 5.84 -9.02
C ALA A 92 -9.90 5.45 -8.15
N GLY A 93 -9.75 4.15 -7.85
CA GLY A 93 -8.60 3.59 -7.16
C GLY A 93 -7.29 3.82 -7.91
N TYR A 94 -7.25 3.60 -9.22
CA TYR A 94 -6.05 3.86 -10.05
C TYR A 94 -5.70 5.35 -10.15
N VAL A 95 -6.71 6.21 -10.31
CA VAL A 95 -6.49 7.67 -10.30
C VAL A 95 -5.97 8.13 -8.94
N GLY A 96 -6.59 7.68 -7.86
CA GLY A 96 -6.14 7.94 -6.49
C GLY A 96 -4.73 7.42 -6.23
N ALA A 97 -4.42 6.20 -6.71
CA ALA A 97 -3.09 5.62 -6.61
C ALA A 97 -2.04 6.46 -7.36
N THR A 98 -2.38 6.94 -8.56
CA THR A 98 -1.48 7.79 -9.36
C THR A 98 -1.20 9.12 -8.66
N LEU A 99 -2.23 9.77 -8.10
CA LEU A 99 -2.08 11.01 -7.34
C LEU A 99 -1.29 10.81 -6.04
N ALA A 100 -1.59 9.75 -5.30
CA ALA A 100 -0.87 9.39 -4.08
C ALA A 100 0.60 9.04 -4.38
N SER A 101 0.86 8.33 -5.47
CA SER A 101 2.22 8.04 -5.93
C SER A 101 2.96 9.31 -6.37
N GLY A 102 2.30 10.22 -7.10
CA GLY A 102 2.89 11.50 -7.47
C GLY A 102 3.26 12.35 -6.25
N GLY A 103 2.32 12.53 -5.33
CA GLY A 103 2.56 13.29 -4.10
C GLY A 103 3.60 12.65 -3.18
N GLY A 104 3.58 11.32 -3.03
CA GLY A 104 4.54 10.61 -2.21
C GLY A 104 5.97 10.67 -2.77
N LEU A 105 6.16 10.64 -4.10
CA LEU A 105 7.48 10.79 -4.72
C LEU A 105 8.04 12.20 -4.48
N VAL A 106 7.18 13.22 -4.61
CA VAL A 106 7.56 14.62 -4.32
C VAL A 106 7.94 14.76 -2.84
N ALA A 107 7.15 14.21 -1.92
CA ALA A 107 7.43 14.24 -0.48
C ALA A 107 8.75 13.52 -0.13
N GLN A 108 9.01 12.35 -0.72
CA GLN A 108 10.28 11.65 -0.56
C GLN A 108 11.46 12.47 -1.10
N GLY A 109 11.28 13.13 -2.25
CA GLY A 109 12.30 13.99 -2.84
C GLY A 109 12.69 15.16 -1.93
N PHE A 110 11.70 15.86 -1.36
CA PHE A 110 11.96 16.94 -0.40
C PHE A 110 12.66 16.44 0.86
N MET A 111 12.21 15.31 1.43
CA MET A 111 12.82 14.74 2.63
C MET A 111 14.28 14.35 2.41
N TRP A 112 14.60 13.70 1.29
CA TRP A 112 15.98 13.32 0.96
C TRP A 112 16.84 14.53 0.66
N HIS A 113 16.30 15.53 -0.03
CA HIS A 113 17.01 16.78 -0.28
C HIS A 113 17.37 17.49 1.03
N GLU A 114 16.42 17.64 1.96
CA GLU A 114 16.68 18.22 3.29
C GLU A 114 17.76 17.45 4.04
N TRP A 115 17.68 16.11 4.06
CA TRP A 115 18.66 15.28 4.74
C TRP A 115 20.08 15.43 4.18
N LEU A 116 20.22 15.45 2.84
CA LEU A 116 21.49 15.64 2.14
C LEU A 116 22.06 17.05 2.32
N THR A 117 21.23 18.07 2.51
CA THR A 117 21.72 19.43 2.78
C THR A 117 22.13 19.65 4.23
N ALA A 118 21.68 18.80 5.15
CA ALA A 118 21.95 18.90 6.58
C ALA A 118 23.22 18.14 7.04
N HIS A 119 23.80 17.30 6.18
CA HIS A 119 24.97 16.44 6.47
C HIS A 119 26.01 16.57 5.36
#